data_AF-A0A9R0YPE3-F1
#
_entry.id   AF-A0A9R0YPE3-F1
#
_cell.length_a   1.000
_cell.length_b   1.000
_cell.length_c   1.000
_cell.angle_alpha   90.00
_cell.angle_beta   90.00
_cell.angle_gamma   90.00
#
_symmetry.space_group_name_H-M   'P 1'
#
loop_
_entity.id
_entity.type
_entity.pdbx_description
1 polymer ?
#
loop_
_entity_poly.entity_id
_entity_poly.type
_entity_poly.pdbx_seq_one_letter_code
_entity_poly.pdbx_strand_id
1 'polypeptide(L)'
;MGDQLRYFGEYQRKLRAFAGEEQAARLVSGALVLITLGGNDFVNNYYLVPMSMRSRQYTLPDYVRFIVSEYRKILACSAATSRIHSPSIPNETDELTPWFTNVKVACCGQGPYNGIGLCTAASNVCADREVFAFWDAFHPTERANRIIVGQFMHGSTDYMHPMNLSTILAMDQLQEGPL
;
A
#
# COMPACT_ATOMS: atom_id res chain seq x y z
N MET A 1 -0.60 12.23 -9.40
CA MET A 1 -2.03 11.91 -9.16
C MET A 1 -2.99 12.81 -9.93
N GLY A 2 -2.77 14.12 -10.06
CA GLY A 2 -3.66 15.03 -10.81
C GLY A 2 -4.02 14.55 -12.22
N ASP A 3 -3.03 14.07 -12.99
CA ASP A 3 -3.29 13.50 -14.31
C ASP A 3 -4.08 12.19 -14.28
N GLN A 4 -3.85 11.32 -13.29
CA GLN A 4 -4.60 10.05 -13.17
C GLN A 4 -6.08 10.31 -12.89
N LEU A 5 -6.40 11.27 -12.02
CA LEU A 5 -7.78 11.69 -11.76
C LEU A 5 -8.41 12.33 -13.00
N ARG A 6 -7.65 13.16 -13.73
CA ARG A 6 -8.12 13.74 -15.00
C ARG A 6 -8.41 12.65 -16.04
N TYR A 7 -7.51 11.68 -16.21
CA TYR A 7 -7.70 10.56 -17.12
C TYR A 7 -8.90 9.70 -16.73
N PHE A 8 -9.13 9.50 -15.43
CA PHE A 8 -10.34 8.80 -14.96
C PHE A 8 -11.62 9.57 -15.32
N GLY A 9 -11.63 10.90 -15.14
CA GLY A 9 -12.76 11.74 -15.57
C GLY A 9 -12.98 11.72 -17.09
N GLU A 10 -11.90 11.68 -17.88
CA GLU A 10 -11.99 11.49 -19.33
C GLU A 10 -12.54 10.11 -19.70
N TYR A 11 -12.13 9.06 -18.99
CA TYR A 11 -12.67 7.71 -19.16
C TYR A 11 -14.19 7.68 -18.87
N GLN A 12 -14.64 8.25 -17.75
CA GLN A 12 -16.08 8.32 -17.43
C GLN A 12 -16.86 9.04 -18.53
N ARG A 13 -16.32 10.12 -19.10
CA ARG A 13 -16.95 10.86 -20.21
C ARG A 13 -17.08 10.00 -21.47
N LYS A 14 -16.00 9.29 -21.85
CA LYS A 14 -16.00 8.38 -23.01
C LYS A 14 -16.96 7.21 -22.78
N LEU A 15 -17.01 6.66 -21.58
CA LEU A 15 -17.92 5.57 -21.22
C LEU A 15 -19.39 6.00 -21.33
N ARG A 16 -19.75 7.19 -20.83
CA ARG A 16 -21.11 7.74 -20.97
C ARG A 16 -21.51 7.94 -22.43
N ALA A 17 -20.59 8.43 -23.26
CA ALA A 17 -20.83 8.61 -24.69
C ALA A 17 -21.04 7.28 -25.43
N PHE A 18 -20.42 6.19 -24.97
CA PHE A 18 -20.51 4.88 -25.61
C PHE A 18 -21.68 4.02 -25.09
N ALA A 19 -21.85 3.94 -23.76
CA ALA A 19 -22.80 3.03 -23.11
C ALA A 19 -24.08 3.71 -22.61
N GLY A 20 -24.16 5.05 -22.67
CA GLY A 20 -25.23 5.83 -22.07
C GLY A 20 -24.98 6.14 -20.59
N GLU A 21 -25.62 7.19 -20.08
CA GLU A 21 -25.41 7.72 -18.72
C GLU A 21 -25.69 6.69 -17.63
N GLU A 22 -26.81 5.97 -17.72
CA GLU A 22 -27.24 5.04 -16.67
C GLU A 22 -26.30 3.82 -16.56
N GLN A 23 -25.97 3.19 -17.68
CA GLN A 23 -25.09 2.02 -17.70
C GLN A 23 -23.66 2.41 -17.29
N ALA A 24 -23.16 3.56 -17.75
CA ALA A 24 -21.86 4.07 -17.33
C ALA A 24 -21.81 4.36 -15.83
N ALA A 25 -22.89 4.94 -15.27
CA ALA A 25 -22.99 5.19 -13.83
C ALA A 25 -22.99 3.88 -13.04
N ARG A 26 -23.78 2.87 -13.45
CA ARG A 26 -23.81 1.55 -12.81
C ARG A 26 -22.43 0.90 -12.81
N LEU A 27 -21.78 0.84 -13.97
CA LEU A 27 -20.43 0.25 -14.12
C LEU A 27 -19.41 0.90 -13.20
N VAL A 28 -19.37 2.24 -13.16
CA VAL A 28 -18.40 2.94 -12.31
C VAL A 28 -18.74 2.80 -10.84
N SER A 29 -20.03 2.83 -10.46
CA SER A 29 -20.45 2.68 -9.06
C SER A 29 -20.25 1.28 -8.50
N GLY A 30 -20.27 0.25 -9.34
CA GLY A 30 -20.03 -1.15 -8.96
C GLY A 30 -18.56 -1.56 -9.02
N ALA A 31 -17.67 -0.71 -9.53
CA ALA A 31 -16.27 -1.06 -9.70
C ALA A 31 -15.51 -1.08 -8.37
N LEU A 32 -14.66 -2.09 -8.19
CA LEU A 32 -13.62 -2.08 -7.16
C LEU A 32 -12.46 -1.17 -7.61
N VAL A 33 -12.16 -0.13 -6.83
CA VAL A 33 -11.06 0.80 -7.12
C VAL A 33 -9.92 0.58 -6.14
N LEU A 34 -8.76 0.17 -6.64
CA LEU A 34 -7.53 0.06 -5.88
C LEU A 34 -6.69 1.33 -6.06
N ILE A 35 -6.38 2.03 -4.96
CA ILE A 35 -5.51 3.20 -4.95
C ILE A 35 -4.25 2.87 -4.16
N THR A 36 -3.11 2.81 -4.84
CA THR A 36 -1.79 2.60 -4.22
C THR A 36 -1.02 3.92 -4.13
N LEU A 37 -0.56 4.30 -2.93
CA LEU A 37 0.19 5.53 -2.66
C LEU A 37 1.45 5.20 -1.85
N GLY A 38 2.55 5.89 -2.11
CA GLY A 38 3.67 6.01 -1.16
C GLY A 38 4.85 5.06 -1.22
N GLY A 39 4.76 3.95 -1.94
CA GLY A 39 5.92 3.04 -2.08
C GLY A 39 7.18 3.76 -2.61
N ASN A 40 7.01 4.61 -3.62
CA ASN A 40 8.12 5.30 -4.27
C ASN A 40 8.47 6.65 -3.64
N ASP A 41 7.62 7.20 -2.78
CA ASP A 41 7.84 8.55 -2.23
C ASP A 41 9.05 8.55 -1.28
N PHE A 42 9.18 7.56 -0.41
CA PHE A 42 10.35 7.41 0.45
C PHE A 42 11.57 6.93 -0.31
N VAL A 43 11.44 5.87 -1.11
CA VAL A 43 12.60 5.28 -1.81
C VAL A 43 13.20 6.29 -2.75
N ASN A 44 12.46 6.78 -3.74
CA ASN A 44 13.04 7.58 -4.81
C ASN A 44 13.37 9.01 -4.37
N ASN A 45 12.55 9.60 -3.50
CA ASN A 45 12.70 11.02 -3.17
C ASN A 45 13.45 11.26 -1.86
N TYR A 46 13.51 10.30 -0.92
CA TYR A 46 14.13 10.51 0.38
C TYR A 46 15.41 9.68 0.60
N TYR A 47 15.40 8.38 0.26
CA TYR A 47 16.48 7.46 0.61
C TYR A 47 17.47 7.13 -0.52
N LEU A 48 17.00 6.96 -1.76
CA LEU A 48 17.80 6.44 -2.88
C LEU A 48 18.91 7.40 -3.31
N VAL A 49 18.67 8.71 -3.22
CA VAL A 49 19.64 9.74 -3.61
C VAL A 49 20.22 10.36 -2.33
N PRO A 50 21.51 10.13 -2.01
CA PRO A 50 22.15 10.79 -0.89
C PRO A 50 21.98 12.30 -0.99
N MET A 51 21.55 12.94 0.10
CA MET A 51 21.30 14.38 0.14
C MET A 51 20.29 14.86 -0.91
N SER A 52 19.24 14.08 -1.17
CA SER A 52 18.13 14.48 -2.04
C SER A 52 17.55 15.83 -1.60
N MET A 53 16.89 16.54 -2.52
CA MET A 53 16.22 17.80 -2.17
C MET A 53 15.23 17.60 -1.01
N ARG A 54 14.52 16.46 -0.96
CA ARG A 54 13.56 16.18 0.13
C ARG A 54 14.25 15.89 1.45
N SER A 55 15.34 15.12 1.47
CA SER A 55 16.08 14.82 2.70
C SER A 55 16.81 16.05 3.26
N ARG A 56 17.08 17.07 2.42
CA ARG A 56 17.59 18.38 2.87
C ARG A 56 16.48 19.33 3.35
N GLN A 57 15.29 19.22 2.76
CA GLN A 57 14.15 20.09 3.09
C GLN A 57 13.44 19.66 4.36
N TYR A 58 13.37 18.35 4.64
CA TYR A 58 12.57 17.80 5.73
C TYR A 58 13.38 16.79 6.54
N THR A 59 13.17 16.80 7.85
CA THR A 59 13.52 15.65 8.69
C THR A 59 12.56 14.49 8.38
N LEU A 60 12.93 13.25 8.73
CA LEU A 60 12.09 12.09 8.44
C LEU A 60 10.67 12.21 9.03
N PRO A 61 10.48 12.59 10.31
CA PRO A 61 9.14 12.82 10.86
C PRO A 61 8.35 13.91 10.14
N ASP A 62 9.01 14.99 9.70
CA ASP A 62 8.36 16.06 8.95
C ASP A 62 7.97 15.63 7.55
N TYR A 63 8.79 14.81 6.90
CA TYR A 63 8.50 14.27 5.59
C TYR A 63 7.31 13.31 5.63
N VAL A 64 7.22 12.44 6.66
CA VAL A 64 6.04 11.59 6.90
C VAL A 64 4.78 12.45 7.02
N ARG A 65 4.81 13.52 7.84
CA ARG A 65 3.67 14.44 7.99
C ARG A 65 3.29 15.11 6.68
N PHE A 66 4.27 15.59 5.93
CA PHE A 66 4.07 16.20 4.62
C PHE A 66 3.37 15.22 3.65
N ILE A 67 3.91 14.01 3.51
CA ILE A 67 3.36 12.98 2.63
C ILE A 67 1.93 12.58 3.01
N VAL A 68 1.66 12.36 4.31
CA VAL A 68 0.30 12.08 4.81
C VAL A 68 -0.66 13.23 4.47
N SER A 69 -0.20 14.48 4.55
CA SER A 69 -1.02 15.64 4.18
C SER A 69 -1.37 15.67 2.68
N GLU A 70 -0.46 15.23 1.81
CA GLU A 70 -0.74 15.12 0.37
C GLU A 70 -1.70 13.96 0.06
N TYR A 71 -1.55 12.81 0.73
CA TYR A 71 -2.47 11.67 0.55
C TYR A 71 -3.88 11.97 1.00
N ARG A 72 -4.05 12.74 2.08
CA ARG A 72 -5.38 13.18 2.52
C ARG A 72 -6.13 13.96 1.44
N LYS A 73 -5.44 14.79 0.64
CA LYS A 73 -6.05 15.51 -0.48
C LYS A 73 -6.55 14.56 -1.58
N ILE A 74 -5.78 13.50 -1.86
CA ILE A 74 -6.14 12.47 -2.86
C ILE A 74 -7.36 11.68 -2.38
N LEU A 75 -7.33 11.20 -1.14
CA LEU A 75 -8.40 10.37 -0.57
C LEU A 75 -9.70 11.17 -0.37
N ALA A 76 -9.62 12.44 -0.01
CA ALA A 76 -10.78 13.33 0.07
C ALA A 76 -11.47 13.54 -1.29
N CYS A 77 -10.74 13.41 -2.39
CA CYS A 77 -11.28 13.51 -3.74
C CYS A 77 -11.88 12.18 -4.26
N SER A 78 -11.53 11.05 -3.63
CA SER A 78 -11.84 9.69 -4.11
C SER A 78 -13.10 9.09 -3.50
N ALA A 79 -13.49 9.51 -2.29
CA ALA A 79 -14.68 9.02 -1.62
C ALA A 79 -15.28 10.10 -0.72
N ALA A 80 -16.61 10.17 -0.69
CA ALA A 80 -17.34 10.72 0.44
C ALA A 80 -16.92 9.94 1.70
N THR A 81 -15.96 10.50 2.42
CA THR A 81 -15.59 10.27 3.83
C THR A 81 -15.98 8.91 4.41
N SER A 82 -15.15 7.89 4.15
CA SER A 82 -14.89 6.89 5.19
C SER A 82 -13.85 7.49 6.13
N ARG A 83 -14.11 7.47 7.44
CA ARG A 83 -13.19 7.94 8.47
C ARG A 83 -11.86 7.20 8.29
N ILE A 84 -10.84 7.89 7.78
CA ILE A 84 -9.46 7.43 7.88
C ILE A 84 -9.14 7.43 9.37
N HIS A 85 -9.30 6.28 10.02
CA HIS A 85 -8.72 6.07 11.33
C HIS A 85 -7.22 6.23 11.11
N SER A 86 -6.64 7.35 11.55
CA SER A 86 -5.18 7.47 11.63
C SER A 86 -4.80 6.61 12.82
N PRO A 87 -4.26 5.39 12.63
CA PRO A 87 -3.85 4.60 13.77
C PRO A 87 -2.78 5.42 14.48
N SER A 88 -2.91 5.55 15.80
CA SER A 88 -1.79 6.06 16.60
C SER A 88 -0.67 5.06 16.39
N ILE A 89 0.44 5.44 15.74
CA ILE A 89 1.58 4.53 15.50
C ILE A 89 2.06 4.07 16.89
N PRO A 90 1.75 2.83 17.33
CA PRO A 90 2.36 2.31 18.53
C PRO A 90 3.84 2.10 18.24
N ASN A 91 4.67 1.91 19.27
CA ASN A 91 6.09 1.63 19.07
C ASN A 91 6.25 0.44 18.10
N GLU A 92 6.66 0.75 16.87
CA GLU A 92 6.34 0.01 15.62
C GLU A 92 6.98 -1.40 15.58
N THR A 93 7.95 -1.63 16.47
CA THR A 93 8.68 -2.89 16.58
C THR A 93 7.98 -3.92 17.45
N ASP A 94 7.16 -3.50 18.43
CA ASP A 94 6.63 -4.42 19.45
C ASP A 94 5.46 -5.26 18.91
N GLU A 95 4.68 -4.71 17.98
CA GLU A 95 3.49 -5.35 17.39
C GLU A 95 3.84 -6.48 16.40
N LEU A 96 5.01 -6.42 15.77
CA LEU A 96 5.48 -7.41 14.81
C LEU A 96 6.35 -8.52 15.42
N THR A 97 6.84 -8.32 16.66
CA THR A 97 7.67 -9.32 17.36
C THR A 97 7.03 -10.69 17.60
N PRO A 98 5.69 -10.85 17.73
CA PRO A 98 5.08 -12.18 17.79
C PRO A 98 5.22 -12.97 16.48
N TRP A 99 5.35 -12.25 15.36
CA TRP A 99 5.37 -12.85 14.02
C TRP A 99 6.79 -13.04 13.51
N PHE A 100 7.71 -12.14 13.84
CA PHE A 100 9.08 -12.13 13.33
C PHE A 100 10.09 -11.95 14.46
N THR A 101 11.19 -12.70 14.40
CA THR A 101 12.34 -12.45 15.30
C THR A 101 13.22 -11.32 14.79
N ASN A 102 13.11 -10.99 13.49
CA ASN A 102 13.85 -9.89 12.89
C ASN A 102 12.96 -8.97 12.06
N VAL A 103 12.80 -7.74 12.55
CA VAL A 103 12.04 -6.66 11.90
C VAL A 103 12.92 -5.48 11.47
N LYS A 104 14.23 -5.53 11.79
CA LYS A 104 15.16 -4.41 11.56
C LYS A 104 16.26 -4.73 10.55
N VAL A 105 16.64 -5.99 10.41
CA VAL A 105 17.68 -6.46 9.48
C VAL A 105 16.99 -7.23 8.36
N ALA A 106 17.40 -6.99 7.12
CA ALA A 106 16.88 -7.72 5.96
C ALA A 106 17.51 -9.12 5.82
N CYS A 107 16.77 -10.07 5.25
CA CYS A 107 17.28 -11.42 5.03
C CYS A 107 18.40 -11.45 3.99
N CYS A 108 18.26 -10.72 2.88
CA CYS A 108 19.21 -10.63 1.78
C CYS A 108 19.75 -9.21 1.63
N GLY A 109 21.07 -9.05 1.68
CA GLY A 109 21.71 -7.80 1.34
C GLY A 109 23.12 -7.68 1.88
N GLN A 110 23.59 -6.44 2.03
CA GLN A 110 24.96 -6.14 2.44
C GLN A 110 25.01 -4.95 3.40
N GLY A 111 26.14 -4.82 4.11
CA GLY A 111 26.39 -3.70 5.01
C GLY A 111 25.46 -3.66 6.24
N PRO A 112 25.35 -2.50 6.88
CA PRO A 112 24.46 -2.30 8.03
C PRO A 112 23.03 -2.76 7.74
N TYR A 113 22.47 -3.55 8.65
CA TYR A 113 21.12 -4.11 8.56
C TYR A 113 20.82 -4.93 7.30
N ASN A 114 21.85 -5.38 6.56
CA ASN A 114 21.70 -5.94 5.21
C ASN A 114 20.93 -5.02 4.24
N GLY A 115 20.94 -3.70 4.49
CA GLY A 115 20.12 -2.74 3.77
C GLY A 115 20.80 -2.07 2.58
N ILE A 116 22.05 -2.41 2.26
CA ILE A 116 22.81 -1.72 1.21
C ILE A 116 22.81 -2.53 -0.09
N GLY A 117 22.47 -1.83 -1.18
CA GLY A 117 22.58 -2.34 -2.55
C GLY A 117 21.47 -3.33 -2.91
N LEU A 118 21.61 -3.93 -4.10
CA LEU A 118 20.69 -4.95 -4.57
C LEU A 118 21.01 -6.31 -3.94
N CYS A 119 19.98 -7.11 -3.69
CA CYS A 119 20.14 -8.53 -3.38
C CYS A 119 20.68 -9.25 -4.63
N THR A 120 21.90 -9.80 -4.54
CA THR A 120 22.57 -10.52 -5.63
C THR A 120 23.17 -11.82 -5.12
N ALA A 121 23.74 -12.64 -6.02
CA ALA A 121 24.43 -13.87 -5.64
C ALA A 121 25.64 -13.66 -4.70
N ALA A 122 26.17 -12.43 -4.61
CA ALA A 122 27.26 -12.08 -3.70
C ALA A 122 26.76 -11.52 -2.35
N SER A 123 25.45 -11.40 -2.14
CA SER A 123 24.89 -10.83 -0.90
C SER A 123 24.86 -11.84 0.23
N ASN A 124 24.86 -11.34 1.48
CA ASN A 124 24.57 -12.18 2.63
C ASN A 124 23.09 -12.56 2.60
N VAL A 125 22.78 -13.84 2.82
CA VAL A 125 21.41 -14.35 2.87
C VAL A 125 21.17 -15.07 4.19
N CYS A 126 20.05 -14.79 4.83
CA CYS A 126 19.65 -15.43 6.08
C CYS A 126 19.34 -16.93 5.89
N ALA A 127 19.52 -17.73 6.94
CA ALA A 127 19.26 -19.18 6.88
C ALA A 127 17.77 -19.51 6.82
N ASP A 128 16.94 -18.74 7.53
CA ASP A 128 15.50 -18.93 7.59
C ASP A 128 14.78 -17.61 7.29
N ARG A 129 14.11 -17.54 6.15
CA ARG A 129 13.37 -16.36 5.70
C ARG A 129 12.05 -16.17 6.44
N GLU A 130 11.53 -17.21 7.06
CA GLU A 130 10.25 -17.15 7.76
C GLU A 130 10.37 -16.27 9.00
N VAL A 131 11.53 -16.19 9.66
CA VAL A 131 11.67 -15.38 10.88
C VAL A 131 11.96 -13.90 10.63
N PHE A 132 12.09 -13.49 9.36
CA PHE A 132 12.39 -12.12 8.92
C PHE A 132 11.16 -11.45 8.32
N ALA A 133 10.90 -10.19 8.69
CA ALA A 133 9.85 -9.39 8.07
C ALA A 133 10.23 -8.93 6.65
N PHE A 134 11.51 -8.63 6.42
CA PHE A 134 12.01 -8.05 5.18
C PHE A 134 12.97 -8.99 4.43
N TRP A 135 12.73 -9.15 3.12
CA TRP A 135 13.62 -9.88 2.23
C TRP A 135 14.85 -9.05 1.89
N ASP A 136 14.68 -7.81 1.46
CA ASP A 136 15.76 -6.84 1.22
C ASP A 136 15.40 -5.49 1.87
N ALA A 137 16.13 -4.42 1.55
CA ALA A 137 15.90 -3.09 2.12
C ALA A 137 14.51 -2.49 1.82
N PHE A 138 13.77 -3.05 0.88
CA PHE A 138 12.51 -2.49 0.37
C PHE A 138 11.35 -3.49 0.39
N HIS A 139 11.61 -4.77 0.15
CA HIS A 139 10.58 -5.77 -0.07
C HIS A 139 10.37 -6.67 1.15
N PRO A 140 9.11 -6.97 1.53
CA PRO A 140 8.79 -7.94 2.58
C PRO A 140 9.13 -9.38 2.15
N THR A 141 9.32 -10.27 3.14
CA THR A 141 9.45 -11.71 2.87
C THR A 141 8.13 -12.32 2.39
N GLU A 142 8.19 -13.53 1.83
CA GLU A 142 7.00 -14.30 1.48
C GLU A 142 6.06 -14.47 2.69
N ARG A 143 6.60 -14.77 3.87
CA ARG A 143 5.81 -14.89 5.10
C ARG A 143 5.08 -13.60 5.46
N ALA A 144 5.78 -12.47 5.39
CA ALA A 144 5.17 -11.15 5.62
C ALA A 144 4.04 -10.88 4.62
N ASN A 145 4.26 -11.15 3.34
CA ASN A 145 3.20 -11.03 2.33
C ASN A 145 2.00 -11.93 2.62
N ARG A 146 2.21 -13.19 3.05
CA ARG A 146 1.11 -14.10 3.43
C ARG A 146 0.27 -13.56 4.60
N ILE A 147 0.92 -12.98 5.61
CA ILE A 147 0.22 -12.38 6.76
C ILE A 147 -0.60 -11.17 6.29
N ILE A 148 -0.01 -10.27 5.50
CA ILE A 148 -0.69 -9.08 4.96
C ILE A 148 -1.92 -9.48 4.13
N VAL A 149 -1.75 -10.42 3.19
CA VAL A 149 -2.87 -10.93 2.38
C VAL A 149 -3.92 -11.61 3.25
N GLY A 150 -3.51 -12.34 4.28
CA GLY A 150 -4.43 -12.92 5.26
C GLY A 150 -5.32 -11.88 5.94
N GLN A 151 -4.74 -10.73 6.34
CA GLN A 151 -5.49 -9.60 6.90
C GLN A 151 -6.43 -8.98 5.86
N PHE A 152 -5.99 -8.85 4.60
CA PHE A 152 -6.87 -8.29 3.56
C PHE A 152 -8.06 -9.20 3.23
N MET A 153 -7.84 -10.52 3.25
CA MET A 153 -8.86 -11.50 2.92
C MET A 153 -9.85 -11.71 4.07
N HIS A 154 -9.36 -11.86 5.30
CA HIS A 154 -10.17 -12.34 6.43
C HIS A 154 -10.03 -11.49 7.71
N GLY A 155 -9.17 -10.47 7.70
CA GLY A 155 -8.92 -9.63 8.86
C GLY A 155 -10.05 -8.65 9.18
N SER A 156 -9.80 -7.83 10.20
CA SER A 156 -10.69 -6.75 10.60
C SER A 156 -10.76 -5.64 9.54
N THR A 157 -11.71 -4.73 9.71
CA THR A 157 -11.90 -3.59 8.81
C THR A 157 -10.94 -2.43 9.09
N ASP A 158 -9.97 -2.62 9.99
CA ASP A 158 -9.02 -1.57 10.39
C ASP A 158 -8.04 -1.25 9.25
N TYR A 159 -7.67 -2.26 8.48
CA TYR A 159 -6.77 -2.15 7.31
C TYR A 159 -7.49 -2.25 5.96
N MET A 160 -8.73 -2.76 5.95
CA MET A 160 -9.59 -2.90 4.76
C MET A 160 -10.98 -2.36 5.07
N HIS A 161 -11.32 -1.18 4.58
CA HIS A 161 -12.60 -0.53 4.85
C HIS A 161 -13.46 -0.44 3.57
N PRO A 162 -14.80 -0.64 3.64
CA PRO A 162 -15.60 -0.96 4.83
C PRO A 162 -15.63 -2.46 5.18
N MET A 163 -15.04 -3.32 4.37
CA MET A 163 -15.09 -4.77 4.52
C MET A 163 -13.86 -5.42 3.91
N ASN A 164 -13.54 -6.65 4.32
CA ASN A 164 -12.43 -7.43 3.77
C ASN A 164 -12.76 -8.04 2.40
N LEU A 165 -11.73 -8.49 1.68
CA LEU A 165 -11.87 -8.99 0.30
C LEU A 165 -12.79 -10.21 0.21
N SER A 166 -12.80 -11.11 1.20
CA SER A 166 -13.72 -12.26 1.17
C SER A 166 -15.18 -11.82 1.20
N THR A 167 -15.49 -10.76 1.94
CA THR A 167 -16.83 -10.18 1.98
C THR A 167 -17.19 -9.57 0.62
N ILE A 168 -16.27 -8.82 0.00
CA ILE A 168 -16.47 -8.24 -1.34
C ILE A 168 -16.75 -9.33 -2.37
N LEU A 169 -15.93 -10.39 -2.38
CA LEU A 169 -16.07 -11.51 -3.32
C LEU A 169 -17.39 -12.28 -3.11
N ALA A 170 -17.81 -12.50 -1.86
CA ALA A 170 -19.10 -13.13 -1.57
C ALA A 170 -20.28 -12.27 -2.01
N MET A 171 -20.17 -10.94 -1.89
CA MET A 171 -21.22 -10.02 -2.34
C MET A 171 -21.35 -9.96 -3.86
N ASP A 172 -20.23 -10.03 -4.60
CA ASP A 172 -20.20 -10.08 -6.06
C ASP A 172 -20.92 -11.33 -6.59
N GLN A 173 -20.66 -12.49 -5.98
CA GLN A 173 -21.36 -13.75 -6.30
C GLN A 173 -22.87 -13.71 -6.07
N LEU A 174 -23.38 -12.80 -5.22
CA LEU A 174 -24.81 -12.62 -4.99
C LEU A 174 -25.45 -11.65 -5.99
N GLN A 175 -24.65 -10.82 -6.67
CA GLN A 175 -25.13 -9.88 -7.69
C GLN A 175 -25.23 -10.53 -9.08
N GLU A 176 -24.41 -11.54 -9.35
CA GLU A 176 -24.57 -12.43 -10.50
C GLU A 176 -25.69 -13.46 -10.21
N GLY A 177 -26.94 -13.10 -10.48
CA GLY A 177 -28.08 -14.03 -10.38
C GLY A 177 -27.88 -15.29 -11.25
N PRO A 178 -28.63 -16.39 -10.98
CA PRO A 178 -28.46 -17.64 -11.74
C PRO A 178 -28.74 -17.41 -13.24
N LEU A 179 -27.82 -17.93 -14.07
CA LEU A 179 -27.90 -17.98 -15.53
C LEU A 179 -29.23 -18.57 -16.02
#